data_AF-A0A831XKM2-F1
#
_entry.id   AF-A0A831XKM2-F1
#
_cell.length_a   1.000
_cell.length_b   1.000
_cell.length_c   1.000
_cell.angle_alpha   90.00
_cell.angle_beta   90.00
_cell.angle_gamma   90.00
#
_symmetry.space_group_name_H-M   'P 1'
#
loop_
_entity.id
_entity.type
_entity.pdbx_description
1 polymer ?
#
loop_
_entity_poly.entity_id
_entity_poly.type
_entity_poly.pdbx_seq_one_letter_code
_entity_poly.pdbx_strand_id
1 'polypeptide(L)'
;MKRLLCGTIALLWATGLVSAQVVINEFAYDDTGTDDVEFVELYNAGSTAVDISGWTLQSGDQLTGDNNADYTIPSGTVLQPGDYYVIGSGNVPNVDQVVGANNLFENDNEWTVLRDANGNVVDAIAYETNKAPDLTTWVPADVIPQLGPGVWGNYITLQASTTVDNTLLSIGRWRDGYDTNNNGSDFGHMPWTPGAPNNPNVFSGSMVMNFDNLNVDDFVPGFSGSFRAPRAIDPTLPSGANPNSIPASPQGGNAMIVYDWAGGGNMGTSTAIFEGRAGYELYIYIDTALPIAGQLESWMIGVLGTCESYYNIPYRSLTTGANAGGATGIGWYFRRANNTTADPTEVKLRLMNAGTGGDSNPNGNNTWQNYGEIDLSGLSSGWYRLRLEVRGNRIIGVFGGTYGSLSDGTLITATATPNQYGSFYIGYREAMSNNALLINPVRIDALRLFVPIEGDVDGNGCVDDADLLATLFAFGGTDPLADVNGDGTVDDADLLTVLFNFGTGC
;
A
#
# COMPACT_ATOMS: atom_id res chain seq x y z
N MET A 1 56.61 -21.07 -25.49
CA MET A 1 55.78 -19.90 -25.13
C MET A 1 54.48 -20.41 -24.53
N LYS A 2 54.39 -20.50 -23.21
CA LYS A 2 53.13 -20.80 -22.49
C LYS A 2 52.76 -19.52 -21.74
N ARG A 3 51.73 -18.83 -22.21
CA ARG A 3 51.22 -17.60 -21.61
C ARG A 3 50.37 -17.99 -20.41
N LEU A 4 50.78 -17.59 -19.21
CA LEU A 4 49.89 -17.57 -18.04
C LEU A 4 48.92 -16.41 -18.21
N LEU A 5 47.62 -16.71 -18.29
CA LEU A 5 46.57 -15.72 -18.11
C LEU A 5 46.43 -15.48 -16.60
N CYS A 6 46.74 -14.26 -16.17
CA CYS A 6 46.49 -13.76 -14.83
C CYS A 6 45.02 -13.33 -14.78
N GLY A 7 44.16 -14.13 -14.14
CA GLY A 7 42.77 -13.75 -13.89
C GLY A 7 42.70 -12.87 -12.65
N THR A 8 42.41 -11.58 -12.84
CA THR A 8 42.02 -10.67 -11.77
C THR A 8 40.64 -11.09 -11.26
N ILE A 9 40.60 -11.62 -10.03
CA ILE A 9 39.37 -11.77 -9.26
C ILE A 9 38.96 -10.37 -8.82
N ALA A 10 37.92 -9.81 -9.44
CA ALA A 10 37.23 -8.65 -8.92
C ALA A 10 36.40 -9.10 -7.72
N LEU A 11 36.83 -8.76 -6.51
CA LEU A 11 35.99 -8.85 -5.32
C LEU A 11 34.89 -7.79 -5.46
N LEU A 12 33.67 -8.21 -5.79
CA LEU A 12 32.49 -7.38 -5.54
C LEU A 12 32.34 -7.25 -4.02
N TRP A 13 32.56 -6.05 -3.50
CA TRP A 13 32.07 -5.69 -2.18
C TRP A 13 30.56 -5.52 -2.31
N ALA A 14 29.79 -6.51 -1.87
CA ALA A 14 28.41 -6.28 -1.50
C ALA A 14 28.46 -5.34 -0.28
N THR A 15 28.22 -4.05 -0.50
CA THR A 15 27.92 -3.13 0.60
C THR A 15 26.55 -3.53 1.12
N GLY A 16 26.52 -4.45 2.09
CA GLY A 16 25.34 -4.59 2.93
C GLY A 16 25.07 -3.23 3.54
N LEU A 17 23.89 -2.67 3.27
CA LEU A 17 23.37 -1.55 4.04
C LEU A 17 23.40 -2.02 5.50
N VAL A 18 24.24 -1.39 6.32
CA VAL A 18 24.21 -1.61 7.76
C VAL A 18 23.01 -0.81 8.24
N SER A 19 21.86 -1.47 8.35
CA SER A 19 20.68 -0.89 9.00
C SER A 19 21.02 -0.53 10.46
N ALA A 20 20.41 0.55 10.96
CA ALA A 20 20.58 0.93 12.35
C ALA A 20 20.16 -0.21 13.27
N GLN A 21 20.89 -0.40 14.38
CA GLN A 21 20.58 -1.46 15.32
C GLN A 21 19.23 -1.22 16.03
N VAL A 22 18.90 0.04 16.30
CA VAL A 22 17.61 0.46 16.84
C VAL A 22 16.95 1.34 15.80
N VAL A 23 15.68 1.11 15.50
CA VAL A 23 14.89 1.87 14.53
C VAL A 23 13.58 2.35 15.15
N ILE A 24 12.98 3.38 14.58
CA ILE A 24 11.56 3.73 14.79
C ILE A 24 10.73 2.68 14.06
N ASN A 25 9.88 1.93 14.77
CA ASN A 25 9.21 0.74 14.24
C ASN A 25 7.73 0.96 13.93
N GLU A 26 7.05 1.75 14.75
CA GLU A 26 5.61 2.02 14.66
C GLU A 26 5.32 3.42 15.19
N PHE A 27 4.33 4.10 14.62
CA PHE A 27 3.88 5.38 15.15
C PHE A 27 2.41 5.66 14.82
N ALA A 28 1.82 6.50 15.67
CA ALA A 28 0.54 7.15 15.47
C ALA A 28 0.64 8.59 15.99
N TYR A 29 0.22 9.56 15.17
CA TYR A 29 0.33 10.99 15.48
C TYR A 29 -1.01 11.73 15.50
N ASP A 30 -2.08 11.13 14.97
CA ASP A 30 -3.41 11.75 14.87
C ASP A 30 -4.48 10.72 15.24
N ASP A 31 -5.54 11.14 15.91
CA ASP A 31 -6.74 10.32 16.13
C ASP A 31 -8.07 11.08 15.96
N THR A 32 -9.18 10.36 15.71
CA THR A 32 -10.51 10.99 15.50
C THR A 32 -11.11 11.73 16.71
N GLY A 33 -10.41 11.75 17.84
CA GLY A 33 -10.93 12.15 19.12
C GLY A 33 -10.10 13.23 19.79
N THR A 34 -9.34 12.81 20.79
CA THR A 34 -8.66 13.70 21.75
C THR A 34 -7.15 13.74 21.55
N ASP A 35 -6.65 13.09 20.50
CA ASP A 35 -5.23 12.84 20.24
C ASP A 35 -4.60 12.20 21.48
N ASP A 36 -5.26 11.20 22.06
CA ASP A 36 -4.84 10.56 23.30
C ASP A 36 -4.40 9.10 23.12
N VAL A 37 -4.15 8.66 21.88
CA VAL A 37 -3.48 7.37 21.55
C VAL A 37 -2.24 7.53 20.66
N GLU A 38 -1.58 8.68 20.73
CA GLU A 38 -0.35 8.95 20.01
C GLU A 38 0.88 8.27 20.62
N PHE A 39 1.78 7.76 19.78
CA PHE A 39 3.03 7.14 20.20
C PHE A 39 4.05 7.03 19.06
N VAL A 40 5.30 6.81 19.47
CA VAL A 40 6.39 6.30 18.65
C VAL A 40 7.00 5.10 19.37
N GLU A 41 7.11 3.99 18.65
CA GLU A 41 7.75 2.76 19.09
C GLU A 41 9.15 2.64 18.50
N LEU A 42 10.10 2.20 19.32
CA LEU A 42 11.44 1.81 18.89
C LEU A 42 11.59 0.29 18.92
N TYR A 43 12.41 -0.27 18.04
CA TYR A 43 12.73 -1.69 18.00
C TYR A 43 14.22 -1.95 17.84
N ASN A 44 14.78 -2.90 18.59
CA ASN A 44 16.16 -3.35 18.42
C ASN A 44 16.24 -4.50 17.40
N ALA A 45 16.55 -4.16 16.16
CA ALA A 45 16.76 -5.08 15.05
C ALA A 45 18.10 -5.84 15.08
N GLY A 46 19.00 -5.46 15.99
CA GLY A 46 20.31 -6.10 16.12
C GLY A 46 20.28 -7.41 16.91
N SER A 47 21.48 -7.98 17.07
CA SER A 47 21.71 -9.24 17.79
C SER A 47 22.30 -9.05 19.19
N THR A 48 22.49 -7.81 19.63
CA THR A 48 23.00 -7.47 20.97
C THR A 48 22.12 -6.47 21.68
N ALA A 49 22.22 -6.41 23.01
CA ALA A 49 21.55 -5.38 23.79
C ALA A 49 22.12 -3.98 23.47
N VAL A 50 21.27 -2.97 23.48
CA VAL A 50 21.65 -1.55 23.30
C VAL A 50 21.21 -0.75 24.52
N ASP A 51 22.15 -0.04 25.12
CA ASP A 51 21.83 0.97 26.13
C ASP A 51 21.36 2.25 25.43
N ILE A 52 20.07 2.55 25.55
CA ILE A 52 19.42 3.72 24.96
C ILE A 52 19.21 4.85 26.00
N SER A 53 19.88 4.76 27.15
CA SER A 53 19.85 5.80 28.18
C SER A 53 20.28 7.16 27.62
N GLY A 54 19.46 8.18 27.83
CA GLY A 54 19.76 9.54 27.40
C GLY A 54 19.69 9.78 25.90
N TRP A 55 19.26 8.79 25.11
CA TRP A 55 18.82 9.03 23.74
C TRP A 55 17.59 9.92 23.75
N THR A 56 17.37 10.64 22.65
CA THR A 56 16.26 11.59 22.54
C THR A 56 15.42 11.31 21.31
N LEU A 57 14.10 11.34 21.49
CA LEU A 57 13.15 11.50 20.41
C LEU A 57 12.88 13.00 20.26
N GLN A 58 13.25 13.56 19.11
CA GLN A 58 13.02 14.96 18.80
C GLN A 58 12.08 15.02 17.60
N SER A 59 11.15 15.96 17.61
CA SER A 59 10.23 16.15 16.50
C SER A 59 10.13 17.63 16.15
N GLY A 60 9.68 17.95 14.93
CA GLY A 60 9.48 19.33 14.50
C GLY A 60 8.90 19.46 13.10
N ASP A 61 8.33 20.63 12.82
CA ASP A 61 7.65 20.97 11.55
C ASP A 61 8.43 22.00 10.71
N GLN A 62 9.52 22.54 11.25
CA GLN A 62 10.32 23.61 10.64
C GLN A 62 11.79 23.59 11.13
N LEU A 63 12.67 24.27 10.39
CA LEU A 63 14.12 24.30 10.70
C LEU A 63 14.47 25.15 11.94
N THR A 64 13.68 26.18 12.24
CA THR A 64 13.99 27.15 13.30
C THR A 64 12.73 27.62 13.98
N GLY A 65 12.75 27.69 15.31
CA GLY A 65 11.63 28.24 16.08
C GLY A 65 10.49 27.25 16.31
N ASP A 66 10.71 25.98 15.95
CA ASP A 66 9.90 24.84 16.36
C ASP A 66 9.72 24.81 17.90
N ASN A 67 8.54 24.38 18.34
CA ASN A 67 8.11 24.32 19.74
C ASN A 67 7.73 22.91 20.19
N ASN A 68 8.07 21.90 19.42
CA ASN A 68 7.77 20.52 19.72
C ASN A 68 8.61 20.01 20.89
N ALA A 69 8.06 19.05 21.62
CA ALA A 69 8.68 18.56 22.84
C ALA A 69 9.76 17.51 22.51
N ASP A 70 10.95 17.71 23.05
CA ASP A 70 12.01 16.69 23.03
C ASP A 70 11.81 15.70 24.19
N TYR A 71 11.73 14.41 23.88
CA TYR A 71 11.57 13.35 24.87
C TYR A 71 12.90 12.62 25.08
N THR A 72 13.48 12.73 26.28
CA THR A 72 14.70 12.01 26.65
C THR A 72 14.36 10.66 27.29
N ILE A 73 14.98 9.59 26.81
CA ILE A 73 14.82 8.24 27.35
C ILE A 73 15.52 8.13 28.72
N PRO A 74 14.82 7.67 29.78
CA PRO A 74 15.36 7.57 31.13
C PRO A 74 16.65 6.75 31.23
N SER A 75 17.49 7.10 32.20
CA SER A 75 18.71 6.35 32.50
C SER A 75 18.42 4.91 32.94
N GLY A 76 19.26 3.97 32.52
CA GLY A 76 19.13 2.54 32.83
C GLY A 76 18.26 1.77 31.84
N THR A 77 17.85 2.40 30.74
CA THR A 77 17.01 1.76 29.71
C THR A 77 17.90 1.01 28.73
N VAL A 78 17.75 -0.32 28.71
CA VAL A 78 18.51 -1.21 27.82
C VAL A 78 17.54 -2.06 27.03
N LEU A 79 17.58 -1.93 25.71
CA LEU A 79 16.73 -2.66 24.77
C LEU A 79 17.43 -3.97 24.37
N GLN A 80 16.87 -5.13 24.70
CA GLN A 80 17.43 -6.42 24.25
C GLN A 80 17.16 -6.63 22.75
N PRO A 81 17.87 -7.56 22.08
CA PRO A 81 17.53 -7.97 20.72
C PRO A 81 16.06 -8.37 20.61
N GLY A 82 15.33 -7.75 19.69
CA GLY A 82 13.91 -8.03 19.48
C GLY A 82 12.96 -7.37 20.48
N ASP A 83 13.46 -6.56 21.43
CA ASP A 83 12.60 -5.80 22.33
C ASP A 83 12.10 -4.50 21.68
N TYR A 84 10.97 -4.02 22.19
CA TYR A 84 10.29 -2.79 21.81
C TYR A 84 10.41 -1.75 22.93
N TYR A 85 10.38 -0.46 22.59
CA TYR A 85 10.29 0.64 23.55
C TYR A 85 9.27 1.66 23.07
N VAL A 86 8.15 1.79 23.78
CA VAL A 86 7.02 2.64 23.37
C VAL A 86 7.03 3.96 24.15
N ILE A 87 7.10 5.07 23.43
CA ILE A 87 7.03 6.44 23.94
C ILE A 87 5.70 7.03 23.47
N GLY A 88 4.82 7.43 24.38
CA GLY A 88 3.51 7.92 23.96
C GLY A 88 2.59 8.34 25.09
N SER A 89 1.29 8.35 24.79
CA SER A 89 0.26 8.68 25.77
C SER A 89 0.04 7.54 26.78
N GLY A 90 -0.62 7.84 27.89
CA GLY A 90 -0.97 6.84 28.89
C GLY A 90 -2.05 5.83 28.47
N ASN A 91 -2.75 6.05 27.35
CA ASN A 91 -3.78 5.13 26.86
C ASN A 91 -3.24 4.12 25.83
N VAL A 92 -2.03 4.34 25.31
CA VAL A 92 -1.37 3.39 24.40
C VAL A 92 -0.98 2.14 25.20
N PRO A 93 -1.38 0.93 24.77
CA PRO A 93 -1.01 -0.28 25.48
C PRO A 93 0.49 -0.51 25.43
N ASN A 94 1.04 -1.13 26.49
CA ASN A 94 2.47 -1.41 26.62
C ASN A 94 3.38 -0.18 26.52
N VAL A 95 2.88 1.03 26.83
CA VAL A 95 3.71 2.24 26.87
C VAL A 95 4.79 2.14 27.96
N ASP A 96 6.06 2.22 27.56
CA ASP A 96 7.21 2.21 28.48
C ASP A 96 7.46 3.60 29.08
N GLN A 97 7.26 4.64 28.27
CA GLN A 97 7.47 6.03 28.65
C GLN A 97 6.24 6.87 28.32
N VAL A 98 5.45 7.19 29.35
CA VAL A 98 4.34 8.14 29.23
C VAL A 98 4.89 9.56 29.21
N VAL A 99 4.72 10.27 28.09
CA VAL A 99 5.27 11.63 27.89
C VAL A 99 4.21 12.74 27.89
N GLY A 100 2.94 12.37 27.87
CA GLY A 100 1.84 13.30 28.05
C GLY A 100 0.50 12.60 27.99
N ALA A 101 -0.57 13.38 28.00
CA ALA A 101 -1.94 12.86 27.92
C ALA A 101 -2.48 12.88 26.48
N ASN A 102 -2.12 13.91 25.72
CA ASN A 102 -2.55 14.11 24.34
C ASN A 102 -1.75 15.18 23.60
N ASN A 103 -1.95 15.30 22.29
CA ASN A 103 -1.29 16.23 21.37
C ASN A 103 0.24 16.18 21.54
N LEU A 104 0.78 14.96 21.48
CA LEU A 104 2.19 14.66 21.67
C LEU A 104 3.00 14.94 20.41
N PHE A 105 2.37 14.74 19.26
CA PHE A 105 2.88 14.98 17.92
C PHE A 105 1.85 15.84 17.16
N GLU A 106 2.25 16.47 16.07
CA GLU A 106 1.40 17.38 15.31
C GLU A 106 0.63 16.67 14.21
N ASN A 107 -0.63 17.08 14.02
CA ASN A 107 -1.48 16.66 12.90
C ASN A 107 -1.11 17.47 11.62
N ASP A 108 0.19 17.63 11.37
CA ASP A 108 0.78 18.36 10.25
C ASP A 108 2.04 17.67 9.69
N ASN A 109 2.68 18.27 8.68
CA ASN A 109 3.97 17.76 8.22
C ASN A 109 5.01 17.86 9.35
N GLU A 110 5.48 16.73 9.84
CA GLU A 110 6.43 16.68 10.94
C GLU A 110 7.49 15.60 10.70
N TRP A 111 8.73 15.92 11.09
CA TRP A 111 9.81 14.96 11.18
C TRP A 111 9.92 14.53 12.63
N THR A 112 10.23 13.26 12.86
CA THR A 112 10.59 12.72 14.16
C THR A 112 11.88 11.94 14.02
N VAL A 113 12.90 12.31 14.79
CA VAL A 113 14.24 11.71 14.74
C VAL A 113 14.61 11.12 16.10
N LEU A 114 15.13 9.90 16.04
CA LEU A 114 15.81 9.27 17.16
C LEU A 114 17.29 9.65 17.13
N ARG A 115 17.80 10.24 18.21
CA ARG A 115 19.21 10.54 18.38
C ARG A 115 19.82 9.77 19.53
N ASP A 116 21.07 9.34 19.34
CA ASP A 116 21.85 8.74 20.41
C ASP A 116 22.23 9.78 21.49
N ALA A 117 22.81 9.33 22.60
CA ALA A 117 23.24 10.20 23.70
C ALA A 117 24.31 11.24 23.32
N ASN A 118 24.94 11.12 22.13
CA ASN A 118 25.90 12.09 21.60
C ASN A 118 25.26 13.06 20.60
N GLY A 119 23.96 12.90 20.30
CA GLY A 119 23.21 13.72 19.34
C GLY A 119 23.31 13.23 17.89
N ASN A 120 23.89 12.04 17.63
CA ASN A 120 23.93 11.48 16.27
C ASN A 120 22.56 10.95 15.89
N VAL A 121 22.15 11.17 14.64
CA VAL A 121 20.93 10.56 14.08
C VAL A 121 21.09 9.04 14.02
N VAL A 122 20.13 8.33 14.60
CA VAL A 122 20.04 6.87 14.55
C VAL A 122 19.05 6.44 13.47
N ASP A 123 17.83 6.98 13.52
CA ASP A 123 16.75 6.73 12.57
C ASP A 123 15.77 7.92 12.59
N ALA A 124 14.97 8.08 11.55
CA ALA A 124 13.94 9.10 11.50
C ALA A 124 12.76 8.73 10.61
N ILE A 125 11.63 9.35 10.90
CA ILE A 125 10.44 9.36 10.07
C ILE A 125 10.05 10.81 9.74
N ALA A 126 9.36 10.99 8.62
CA ALA A 126 8.60 12.20 8.34
C ALA A 126 7.24 11.80 7.78
N TYR A 127 6.17 12.45 8.21
CA TYR A 127 4.81 12.15 7.76
C TYR A 127 4.07 13.40 7.29
N GLU A 128 2.94 13.18 6.63
CA GLU A 128 2.15 14.20 5.93
C GLU A 128 3.00 15.06 4.98
N THR A 129 4.04 14.46 4.39
CA THR A 129 5.00 15.16 3.53
C THR A 129 4.36 15.75 2.27
N ASN A 130 3.13 15.34 1.95
CA ASN A 130 2.28 15.95 0.93
C ASN A 130 2.01 17.44 1.18
N LYS A 131 2.04 17.92 2.42
CA LYS A 131 1.80 19.33 2.75
C LYS A 131 3.02 20.21 2.46
N ALA A 132 4.23 19.66 2.59
CA ALA A 132 5.48 20.29 2.22
C ALA A 132 6.46 19.29 1.54
N PRO A 133 6.29 18.99 0.24
CA PRO A 133 7.05 17.91 -0.42
C PRO A 133 8.56 18.12 -0.51
N ASP A 134 9.01 19.37 -0.47
CA ASP A 134 10.45 19.68 -0.44
C ASP A 134 10.95 19.62 1.00
N LEU A 135 11.38 18.43 1.43
CA LEU A 135 11.91 18.18 2.77
C LEU A 135 13.07 19.12 3.15
N THR A 136 13.83 19.63 2.17
CA THR A 136 14.98 20.53 2.45
C THR A 136 14.57 21.89 3.03
N THR A 137 13.28 22.22 2.97
CA THR A 137 12.74 23.49 3.47
C THR A 137 12.36 23.45 4.94
N TRP A 138 12.15 22.27 5.52
CA TRP A 138 11.60 22.12 6.87
C TRP A 138 12.24 21.00 7.71
N VAL A 139 12.94 20.05 7.10
CA VAL A 139 13.66 18.96 7.78
C VAL A 139 15.16 19.27 7.91
N PRO A 140 15.79 19.08 9.09
CA PRO A 140 17.23 19.21 9.27
C PRO A 140 18.04 18.34 8.29
N ALA A 141 19.13 18.90 7.75
CA ALA A 141 19.90 18.26 6.68
C ALA A 141 20.56 16.93 7.08
N ASP A 142 20.83 16.71 8.37
CA ASP A 142 21.37 15.46 8.91
C ASP A 142 20.31 14.37 9.09
N VAL A 143 19.02 14.74 9.09
CA VAL A 143 17.86 13.83 9.23
C VAL A 143 17.39 13.32 7.88
N ILE A 144 17.39 14.17 6.85
CA ILE A 144 16.93 13.84 5.48
C ILE A 144 17.44 12.49 4.93
N PRO A 145 18.70 12.07 5.14
CA PRO A 145 19.20 10.78 4.64
C PRO A 145 18.48 9.53 5.18
N GLN A 146 17.63 9.65 6.19
CA GLN A 146 16.83 8.55 6.76
C GLN A 146 15.42 8.43 6.15
N LEU A 147 14.95 9.45 5.42
CA LEU A 147 13.51 9.62 5.20
C LEU A 147 13.00 9.09 3.85
N GLY A 148 13.85 9.10 2.82
CA GLY A 148 13.38 9.03 1.44
C GLY A 148 12.41 10.19 1.15
N PRO A 149 11.21 9.94 0.58
CA PRO A 149 10.17 10.96 0.42
C PRO A 149 9.33 11.20 1.69
N GLY A 150 9.59 10.47 2.78
CA GLY A 150 8.69 10.39 3.93
C GLY A 150 7.39 9.64 3.63
N VAL A 151 6.53 9.54 4.63
CA VAL A 151 5.19 8.98 4.55
C VAL A 151 4.25 10.03 3.97
N TRP A 152 3.73 9.76 2.78
CA TRP A 152 2.85 10.68 2.05
C TRP A 152 1.37 10.40 2.33
N GLY A 153 0.57 11.45 2.46
CA GLY A 153 -0.87 11.37 2.69
C GLY A 153 -1.27 11.64 4.14
N ASN A 154 -2.59 11.67 4.39
CA ASN A 154 -3.16 11.97 5.70
C ASN A 154 -3.67 10.71 6.38
N TYR A 155 -3.03 10.34 7.49
CA TYR A 155 -3.34 9.13 8.25
C TYR A 155 -3.95 9.53 9.58
N ILE A 156 -4.91 8.74 10.05
CA ILE A 156 -5.53 8.95 11.34
C ILE A 156 -5.76 7.59 12.00
N THR A 157 -5.47 7.53 13.29
CA THR A 157 -5.79 6.38 14.13
C THR A 157 -7.23 6.50 14.61
N LEU A 158 -8.00 5.43 14.50
CA LEU A 158 -9.43 5.50 14.74
C LEU A 158 -9.80 4.82 16.04
N GLN A 159 -10.26 5.63 16.99
CA GLN A 159 -10.86 5.13 18.21
C GLN A 159 -12.30 4.69 17.95
N ALA A 160 -12.72 3.57 18.55
CA ALA A 160 -14.07 3.06 18.39
C ALA A 160 -15.14 4.13 18.65
N SER A 161 -16.07 4.30 17.72
CA SER A 161 -17.22 5.18 17.91
C SER A 161 -18.48 4.57 17.28
N THR A 162 -19.61 5.29 17.33
CA THR A 162 -20.80 4.86 16.58
C THR A 162 -20.63 4.98 15.07
N THR A 163 -19.70 5.82 14.61
CA THR A 163 -19.48 6.13 13.19
C THR A 163 -18.29 5.40 12.59
N VAL A 164 -17.46 4.72 13.38
CA VAL A 164 -16.32 3.90 12.91
C VAL A 164 -16.32 2.51 13.53
N ASP A 165 -15.59 1.58 12.93
CA ASP A 165 -15.32 0.28 13.56
C ASP A 165 -14.21 0.41 14.63
N ASN A 166 -14.17 -0.47 15.63
CA ASN A 166 -13.13 -0.49 16.67
C ASN A 166 -11.81 -1.08 16.13
N THR A 167 -11.23 -0.39 15.15
CA THR A 167 -9.99 -0.80 14.51
C THR A 167 -8.97 0.31 14.68
N LEU A 168 -8.11 0.15 15.68
CA LEU A 168 -6.95 1.02 15.83
C LEU A 168 -5.91 0.60 14.80
N LEU A 169 -5.66 1.49 13.85
CA LEU A 169 -4.61 1.38 12.87
C LEU A 169 -3.48 2.34 13.25
N SER A 170 -2.26 1.98 12.88
CA SER A 170 -1.07 2.82 13.02
C SER A 170 -0.25 2.72 11.74
N ILE A 171 0.81 3.52 11.68
CA ILE A 171 1.81 3.42 10.63
C ILE A 171 2.98 2.63 11.18
N GLY A 172 3.13 1.38 10.75
CA GLY A 172 4.21 0.51 11.21
C GLY A 172 5.08 0.03 10.05
N ARG A 173 6.34 -0.28 10.33
CA ARG A 173 7.21 -0.95 9.38
C ARG A 173 6.59 -2.29 8.99
N TRP A 174 6.64 -2.66 7.71
CA TRP A 174 6.05 -3.93 7.25
C TRP A 174 6.63 -5.19 7.92
N ARG A 175 7.85 -5.05 8.44
CA ARG A 175 8.61 -6.02 9.20
C ARG A 175 9.36 -5.28 10.28
N ASP A 176 9.40 -5.85 11.49
CA ASP A 176 10.19 -5.26 12.57
C ASP A 176 11.64 -5.06 12.13
N GLY A 177 12.14 -3.84 12.27
CA GLY A 177 13.53 -3.51 11.90
C GLY A 177 13.80 -3.34 10.40
N TYR A 178 12.80 -3.48 9.53
CA TYR A 178 13.01 -3.30 8.09
C TYR A 178 13.14 -1.82 7.73
N ASP A 179 14.36 -1.41 7.42
CA ASP A 179 14.70 -0.02 7.17
C ASP A 179 15.62 0.12 5.95
N THR A 180 15.09 0.77 4.91
CA THR A 180 15.82 1.08 3.68
C THR A 180 16.14 2.57 3.56
N ASN A 181 15.88 3.32 4.64
CA ASN A 181 15.90 4.78 4.67
C ASN A 181 14.91 5.39 3.67
N ASN A 182 13.77 4.73 3.47
CA ASN A 182 12.71 5.18 2.59
C ASN A 182 11.36 4.93 3.25
N ASN A 183 10.90 5.91 4.04
CA ASN A 183 9.72 5.70 4.88
C ASN A 183 8.47 5.33 4.05
N GLY A 184 8.35 5.86 2.82
CA GLY A 184 7.20 5.59 1.94
C GLY A 184 7.13 4.14 1.40
N SER A 185 8.22 3.37 1.45
CA SER A 185 8.21 1.92 1.17
C SER A 185 8.30 1.07 2.43
N ASP A 186 8.93 1.59 3.48
CA ASP A 186 9.22 0.83 4.70
C ASP A 186 7.99 0.68 5.59
N PHE A 187 7.10 1.68 5.58
CA PHE A 187 5.92 1.74 6.44
C PHE A 187 4.61 1.46 5.69
N GLY A 188 3.64 0.93 6.44
CA GLY A 188 2.29 0.61 5.99
C GLY A 188 1.24 0.99 7.03
N HIS A 189 0.01 1.25 6.57
CA HIS A 189 -1.12 1.53 7.46
C HIS A 189 -1.85 0.23 7.78
N MET A 190 -1.74 -0.22 9.03
CA MET A 190 -2.14 -1.58 9.43
C MET A 190 -2.62 -1.60 10.88
N PRO A 191 -3.25 -2.69 11.37
CA PRO A 191 -3.64 -2.80 12.76
C PRO A 191 -2.45 -2.55 13.68
N TRP A 192 -2.65 -1.68 14.68
CA TRP A 192 -1.57 -1.26 15.57
C TRP A 192 -1.09 -2.40 16.48
N THR A 193 0.18 -2.34 16.88
CA THR A 193 0.85 -3.38 17.67
C THR A 193 1.85 -2.81 18.70
N PRO A 194 1.53 -1.72 19.43
CA PRO A 194 2.50 -1.12 20.35
C PRO A 194 2.97 -2.12 21.44
N GLY A 195 4.28 -2.25 21.56
CA GLY A 195 4.99 -3.19 22.42
C GLY A 195 4.95 -4.64 21.92
N ALA A 196 4.61 -4.87 20.65
CA ALA A 196 4.43 -6.18 20.05
C ALA A 196 4.90 -6.21 18.58
N PRO A 197 5.06 -7.40 17.98
CA PRO A 197 5.63 -7.50 16.63
C PRO A 197 4.78 -6.91 15.50
N ASN A 198 5.38 -6.04 14.67
CA ASN A 198 4.87 -5.56 13.37
C ASN A 198 5.11 -6.58 12.26
N ASN A 199 4.90 -7.86 12.52
CA ASN A 199 5.15 -8.93 11.57
C ASN A 199 3.84 -9.59 11.07
N PRO A 200 3.05 -8.89 10.21
CA PRO A 200 1.91 -9.50 9.53
C PRO A 200 2.31 -10.79 8.80
N ASN A 201 1.40 -11.76 8.78
CA ASN A 201 1.60 -12.98 8.00
C ASN A 201 1.90 -12.64 6.53
N VAL A 202 2.85 -13.35 5.90
CA VAL A 202 3.03 -13.27 4.44
C VAL A 202 2.03 -14.21 3.78
N PHE A 203 1.41 -13.77 2.70
CA PHE A 203 0.69 -14.67 1.82
C PHE A 203 1.63 -15.73 1.24
N SER A 204 1.30 -16.99 1.47
CA SER A 204 1.97 -18.13 0.83
C SER A 204 0.94 -18.89 -0.01
N GLY A 205 1.06 -18.81 -1.34
CA GLY A 205 0.17 -19.52 -2.26
C GLY A 205 -1.05 -18.70 -2.68
N SER A 206 -2.21 -19.35 -2.81
CA SER A 206 -3.44 -18.78 -3.37
C SER A 206 -4.61 -18.99 -2.42
N MET A 207 -5.41 -17.95 -2.21
CA MET A 207 -6.66 -18.02 -1.46
C MET A 207 -7.80 -17.38 -2.27
N VAL A 208 -8.97 -18.04 -2.25
CA VAL A 208 -10.20 -17.51 -2.85
C VAL A 208 -11.15 -17.21 -1.71
N MET A 209 -11.61 -15.97 -1.64
CA MET A 209 -12.61 -15.53 -0.67
C MET A 209 -13.98 -16.05 -1.10
N ASN A 210 -14.68 -16.69 -0.16
CA ASN A 210 -16.06 -17.12 -0.35
C ASN A 210 -16.98 -16.26 0.51
N PHE A 211 -17.54 -15.20 -0.10
CA PHE A 211 -18.44 -14.27 0.56
C PHE A 211 -19.83 -14.87 0.85
N ASP A 212 -20.22 -15.93 0.13
CA ASP A 212 -21.51 -16.63 0.31
C ASP A 212 -21.62 -17.37 1.65
N ASN A 213 -20.49 -17.64 2.30
CA ASN A 213 -20.45 -18.25 3.62
C ASN A 213 -20.62 -17.22 4.76
N LEU A 214 -20.65 -15.92 4.46
CA LEU A 214 -20.82 -14.85 5.42
C LEU A 214 -22.28 -14.38 5.43
N ASN A 215 -22.78 -13.91 6.57
CA ASN A 215 -24.08 -13.24 6.59
C ASN A 215 -23.91 -11.80 6.05
N VAL A 216 -25.00 -11.23 5.54
CA VAL A 216 -25.01 -9.81 5.15
C VAL A 216 -24.64 -8.93 6.35
N ASP A 217 -23.80 -7.94 6.08
CA ASP A 217 -23.19 -7.00 7.03
C ASP A 217 -22.15 -7.60 8.00
N ASP A 218 -21.76 -8.88 7.84
CA ASP A 218 -20.63 -9.46 8.58
C ASP A 218 -19.28 -8.87 8.10
N PHE A 219 -18.33 -8.75 9.03
CA PHE A 219 -16.94 -8.45 8.71
C PHE A 219 -16.36 -9.51 7.77
N VAL A 220 -15.61 -9.08 6.75
CA VAL A 220 -14.84 -10.01 5.91
C VAL A 220 -13.57 -10.44 6.66
N PRO A 221 -13.37 -11.75 6.94
CA PRO A 221 -12.20 -12.21 7.68
C PRO A 221 -10.89 -11.94 6.94
N GLY A 222 -9.83 -11.58 7.69
CA GLY A 222 -8.50 -11.28 7.12
C GLY A 222 -8.39 -9.87 6.53
N PHE A 223 -9.40 -9.03 6.75
CA PHE A 223 -9.40 -7.64 6.35
C PHE A 223 -9.62 -6.72 7.54
N SER A 224 -9.09 -5.52 7.37
CA SER A 224 -9.23 -4.37 8.26
C SER A 224 -9.62 -3.15 7.41
N GLY A 225 -9.89 -2.03 8.05
CA GLY A 225 -10.13 -0.78 7.34
C GLY A 225 -9.92 0.43 8.22
N SER A 226 -9.83 1.60 7.61
CA SER A 226 -9.76 2.86 8.36
C SER A 226 -11.10 3.10 9.05
N PHE A 227 -12.07 3.74 8.41
CA PHE A 227 -13.33 4.09 9.08
C PHE A 227 -14.23 2.87 9.26
N ARG A 228 -14.36 2.07 8.21
CA ARG A 228 -15.17 0.85 8.20
C ARG A 228 -14.41 -0.29 7.55
N ALA A 229 -14.29 -1.40 8.26
CA ALA A 229 -13.72 -2.61 7.69
C ALA A 229 -14.64 -3.19 6.61
N PRO A 230 -14.10 -3.91 5.61
CA PRO A 230 -14.91 -4.50 4.55
C PRO A 230 -16.02 -5.43 5.08
N ARG A 231 -17.19 -5.39 4.43
CA ARG A 231 -18.38 -6.17 4.81
C ARG A 231 -18.87 -7.07 3.69
N ALA A 232 -19.45 -8.20 4.06
CA ALA A 232 -20.25 -9.00 3.14
C ALA A 232 -21.61 -8.33 2.89
N ILE A 233 -22.08 -8.33 1.65
CA ILE A 233 -23.37 -7.75 1.25
C ILE A 233 -24.08 -8.67 0.26
N ASP A 234 -25.41 -8.61 0.23
CA ASP A 234 -26.17 -9.02 -0.95
C ASP A 234 -26.12 -7.83 -1.93
N PRO A 235 -25.45 -7.95 -3.10
CA PRO A 235 -25.34 -6.83 -4.04
C PRO A 235 -26.71 -6.41 -4.60
N THR A 236 -27.71 -7.29 -4.57
CA THR A 236 -29.03 -7.06 -5.16
C THR A 236 -30.02 -6.38 -4.21
N LEU A 237 -29.68 -6.27 -2.92
CA LEU A 237 -30.55 -5.71 -1.89
C LEU A 237 -29.81 -4.66 -1.05
N PRO A 238 -30.42 -3.48 -0.77
CA PRO A 238 -29.87 -2.54 0.19
C PRO A 238 -29.80 -3.14 1.61
N SER A 239 -28.77 -2.79 2.37
CA SER A 239 -28.54 -3.22 3.76
C SER A 239 -27.96 -2.08 4.61
N GLY A 240 -27.48 -2.37 5.82
CA GLY A 240 -26.77 -1.38 6.63
C GLY A 240 -25.47 -0.91 5.94
N ALA A 241 -24.72 -1.83 5.34
CA ALA A 241 -23.50 -1.53 4.60
C ALA A 241 -23.73 -1.26 3.10
N ASN A 242 -24.78 -1.81 2.48
CA ASN A 242 -25.03 -1.65 1.05
C ASN A 242 -26.01 -0.49 0.74
N PRO A 243 -25.57 0.65 0.17
CA PRO A 243 -26.41 1.83 -0.01
C PRO A 243 -27.48 1.68 -1.10
N ASN A 244 -27.24 0.81 -2.09
CA ASN A 244 -28.16 0.58 -3.21
C ASN A 244 -27.99 -0.81 -3.81
N SER A 245 -29.02 -1.25 -4.54
CA SER A 245 -29.01 -2.52 -5.28
C SER A 245 -28.33 -2.37 -6.64
N ILE A 246 -27.46 -3.31 -6.97
CA ILE A 246 -26.86 -3.52 -8.30
C ILE A 246 -27.23 -4.94 -8.81
N PRO A 247 -27.03 -5.24 -10.10
CA PRO A 247 -27.20 -6.60 -10.60
C PRO A 247 -26.35 -7.62 -9.82
N ALA A 248 -26.80 -8.87 -9.75
CA ALA A 248 -26.01 -9.96 -9.17
C ALA A 248 -24.65 -10.07 -9.88
N SER A 249 -23.62 -10.41 -9.11
CA SER A 249 -22.29 -10.69 -9.66
C SER A 249 -22.29 -11.92 -10.56
N PRO A 250 -21.26 -12.12 -11.40
CA PRO A 250 -21.13 -13.30 -12.24
C PRO A 250 -21.03 -14.63 -11.47
N GLN A 251 -20.45 -14.63 -10.27
CA GLN A 251 -20.49 -15.81 -9.36
C GLN A 251 -21.91 -16.00 -8.81
N GLY A 252 -22.64 -14.91 -8.58
CA GLY A 252 -23.89 -14.88 -7.84
C GLY A 252 -23.65 -14.85 -6.32
N GLY A 253 -24.73 -14.62 -5.57
CA GLY A 253 -24.68 -14.61 -4.11
C GLY A 253 -24.15 -13.29 -3.52
N ASN A 254 -23.45 -13.39 -2.39
CA ASN A 254 -22.92 -12.26 -1.65
C ASN A 254 -21.62 -11.75 -2.27
N ALA A 255 -21.36 -10.46 -2.09
CA ALA A 255 -20.14 -9.78 -2.50
C ALA A 255 -19.49 -9.09 -1.29
N MET A 256 -18.28 -8.57 -1.45
CA MET A 256 -17.66 -7.66 -0.49
C MET A 256 -17.88 -6.20 -0.89
N ILE A 257 -18.07 -5.33 0.09
CA ILE A 257 -18.10 -3.88 -0.07
C ILE A 257 -17.02 -3.21 0.79
N VAL A 258 -16.41 -2.15 0.25
CA VAL A 258 -15.56 -1.20 1.01
C VAL A 258 -16.23 0.16 0.95
N TYR A 259 -16.83 0.57 2.07
CA TYR A 259 -17.65 1.78 2.13
C TYR A 259 -17.71 2.34 3.54
N ASP A 260 -17.51 3.65 3.67
CA ASP A 260 -17.88 4.38 4.87
C ASP A 260 -19.26 5.02 4.69
N TRP A 261 -20.26 4.48 5.36
CA TRP A 261 -21.63 4.98 5.32
C TRP A 261 -21.84 6.28 6.13
N ALA A 262 -20.84 6.73 6.90
CA ALA A 262 -20.83 8.10 7.43
C ALA A 262 -20.44 9.13 6.34
N GLY A 263 -19.88 8.65 5.22
CA GLY A 263 -19.53 9.40 4.02
C GLY A 263 -18.08 9.86 4.00
N GLY A 264 -17.51 9.99 2.80
CA GLY A 264 -16.15 10.51 2.62
C GLY A 264 -15.26 9.52 1.87
N GLY A 265 -14.12 9.17 2.48
CA GLY A 265 -13.21 8.19 1.94
C GLY A 265 -12.96 7.07 2.94
N ASN A 266 -12.51 5.93 2.45
CA ASN A 266 -12.27 4.75 3.27
C ASN A 266 -11.13 3.91 2.66
N MET A 267 -10.44 3.18 3.53
CA MET A 267 -9.49 2.15 3.14
C MET A 267 -9.99 0.81 3.65
N GLY A 268 -10.00 -0.21 2.79
CA GLY A 268 -9.98 -1.62 3.18
C GLY A 268 -8.59 -2.19 2.93
N THR A 269 -8.03 -2.95 3.86
CA THR A 269 -6.69 -3.54 3.73
C THR A 269 -6.66 -4.97 4.24
N SER A 270 -5.85 -5.84 3.64
CA SER A 270 -5.61 -7.18 4.15
C SER A 270 -4.73 -7.12 5.40
N THR A 271 -5.02 -7.95 6.40
CA THR A 271 -4.18 -8.08 7.61
C THR A 271 -2.92 -8.92 7.40
N ALA A 272 -2.78 -9.52 6.21
CA ALA A 272 -1.58 -10.18 5.74
C ALA A 272 -0.96 -9.36 4.60
N ILE A 273 0.34 -9.57 4.35
CA ILE A 273 1.11 -8.82 3.36
C ILE A 273 1.66 -9.74 2.28
N PHE A 274 2.07 -9.14 1.17
CA PHE A 274 2.89 -9.77 0.15
C PHE A 274 4.37 -9.41 0.34
N GLU A 275 5.24 -10.25 -0.24
CA GLU A 275 6.70 -10.06 -0.23
C GLU A 275 7.27 -10.25 -1.64
N GLY A 276 7.68 -9.15 -2.28
CA GLY A 276 8.31 -9.06 -3.60
C GLY A 276 7.45 -9.48 -4.79
N ARG A 277 6.43 -10.30 -4.57
CA ARG A 277 5.48 -10.80 -5.56
C ARG A 277 4.07 -10.79 -4.98
N ALA A 278 3.12 -10.38 -5.80
CA ALA A 278 1.74 -10.26 -5.38
C ALA A 278 0.80 -10.39 -6.57
N GLY A 279 -0.39 -10.92 -6.33
CA GLY A 279 -1.39 -11.08 -7.36
C GLY A 279 -2.79 -11.06 -6.78
N TYR A 280 -3.72 -10.51 -7.54
CA TYR A 280 -5.13 -10.68 -7.28
C TYR A 280 -5.93 -10.81 -8.56
N GLU A 281 -7.09 -11.45 -8.42
CA GLU A 281 -8.10 -11.54 -9.46
C GLU A 281 -9.49 -11.45 -8.84
N LEU A 282 -10.38 -10.65 -9.43
CA LEU A 282 -11.70 -10.38 -8.88
C LEU A 282 -12.69 -9.95 -9.96
N TYR A 283 -13.97 -10.01 -9.64
CA TYR A 283 -15.00 -9.22 -10.30
C TYR A 283 -15.23 -7.92 -9.50
N ILE A 284 -15.35 -6.80 -10.18
CA ILE A 284 -15.68 -5.50 -9.60
C ILE A 284 -16.89 -4.89 -10.32
N TYR A 285 -17.80 -4.28 -9.59
CA TYR A 285 -18.86 -3.49 -10.19
C TYR A 285 -18.36 -2.07 -10.48
N ILE A 286 -18.32 -1.67 -11.75
CA ILE A 286 -17.89 -0.34 -12.18
C ILE A 286 -19.08 0.43 -12.73
N ASP A 287 -19.32 1.63 -12.19
CA ASP A 287 -20.26 2.57 -12.78
C ASP A 287 -19.53 3.46 -13.79
N THR A 288 -19.84 3.24 -15.07
CA THR A 288 -19.21 3.93 -16.20
C THR A 288 -19.96 5.19 -16.61
N ALA A 289 -21.11 5.46 -15.98
CA ALA A 289 -21.85 6.69 -16.21
C ALA A 289 -21.01 7.89 -15.74
N LEU A 290 -20.98 8.94 -16.57
CA LEU A 290 -20.43 10.23 -16.15
C LEU A 290 -21.19 10.72 -14.91
N PRO A 291 -20.49 11.14 -13.85
CA PRO A 291 -21.14 11.67 -12.66
C PRO A 291 -21.83 13.00 -12.98
N ILE A 292 -22.59 13.60 -12.04
CA ILE A 292 -23.18 14.92 -12.26
C ILE A 292 -22.05 15.96 -12.42
N ALA A 293 -22.29 17.02 -13.20
CA ALA A 293 -21.34 18.10 -13.37
C ALA A 293 -20.82 18.66 -12.02
N GLY A 294 -19.50 18.80 -11.87
CA GLY A 294 -18.81 19.20 -10.64
C GLY A 294 -18.41 18.04 -9.72
N GLN A 295 -18.78 16.80 -10.03
CA GLN A 295 -18.55 15.65 -9.16
C GLN A 295 -17.50 14.70 -9.73
N LEU A 296 -16.89 13.94 -8.82
CA LEU A 296 -15.97 12.86 -9.17
C LEU A 296 -15.92 11.80 -8.07
N GLU A 297 -15.44 10.62 -8.43
CA GLU A 297 -15.02 9.58 -7.49
C GLU A 297 -13.78 8.88 -8.02
N SER A 298 -13.03 8.27 -7.12
CA SER A 298 -11.92 7.41 -7.47
C SER A 298 -11.75 6.26 -6.50
N TRP A 299 -11.11 5.20 -6.99
CA TRP A 299 -10.61 4.12 -6.15
C TRP A 299 -9.31 3.55 -6.72
N MET A 300 -8.54 2.90 -5.86
CA MET A 300 -7.39 2.10 -6.25
C MET A 300 -7.45 0.76 -5.54
N ILE A 301 -7.22 -0.32 -6.30
CA ILE A 301 -6.99 -1.66 -5.75
C ILE A 301 -5.53 -2.00 -5.98
N GLY A 302 -4.74 -1.99 -4.91
CA GLY A 302 -3.28 -2.11 -4.97
C GLY A 302 -2.73 -3.31 -4.20
N VAL A 303 -1.48 -3.64 -4.52
CA VAL A 303 -0.64 -4.64 -3.83
C VAL A 303 0.77 -4.10 -3.62
N LEU A 304 1.51 -4.70 -2.68
CA LEU A 304 2.88 -4.28 -2.30
C LEU A 304 2.92 -2.79 -1.93
N GLY A 305 1.89 -2.36 -1.20
CA GLY A 305 1.77 -1.00 -0.69
C GLY A 305 0.62 -0.86 0.30
N THR A 306 0.22 0.38 0.52
CA THR A 306 -0.91 0.78 1.36
C THR A 306 -1.57 2.02 0.76
N CYS A 307 -2.63 2.53 1.39
CA CYS A 307 -3.01 3.93 1.26
C CYS A 307 -3.31 4.55 2.63
N GLU A 308 -3.54 5.86 2.62
CA GLU A 308 -3.90 6.65 3.77
C GLU A 308 -5.38 6.49 4.15
N SER A 309 -5.73 6.91 5.36
CA SER A 309 -7.03 6.65 5.97
C SER A 309 -8.22 7.16 5.15
N TYR A 310 -8.05 8.36 4.59
CA TYR A 310 -9.08 9.07 3.85
C TYR A 310 -9.09 8.76 2.35
N TYR A 311 -8.06 8.09 1.82
CA TYR A 311 -7.83 7.96 0.37
C TYR A 311 -8.10 9.27 -0.40
N ASN A 312 -7.28 10.29 -0.15
CA ASN A 312 -7.30 11.51 -0.95
C ASN A 312 -7.15 11.19 -2.44
N ILE A 313 -8.01 11.80 -3.26
CA ILE A 313 -8.14 11.44 -4.67
C ILE A 313 -6.85 11.80 -5.44
N PRO A 314 -6.13 10.82 -6.01
CA PRO A 314 -4.97 11.09 -6.85
C PRO A 314 -5.34 11.90 -8.10
N TYR A 315 -4.41 12.69 -8.62
CA TYR A 315 -4.63 13.58 -9.78
C TYR A 315 -5.75 14.61 -9.62
N ARG A 316 -6.21 14.86 -8.40
CA ARG A 316 -7.09 15.99 -8.15
C ARG A 316 -6.28 17.28 -8.27
N SER A 317 -6.89 18.34 -8.80
CA SER A 317 -6.28 19.66 -8.84
C SER A 317 -7.16 20.60 -8.02
N LEU A 318 -6.89 20.69 -6.71
CA LEU A 318 -7.55 21.66 -5.84
C LEU A 318 -6.67 22.87 -5.58
N THR A 319 -7.30 24.04 -5.50
CA THR A 319 -6.68 25.27 -4.98
C THR A 319 -6.51 25.27 -3.45
N THR A 320 -7.09 24.29 -2.75
CA THR A 320 -7.01 24.11 -1.29
C THR A 320 -6.97 22.62 -0.93
N GLY A 321 -5.80 22.09 -0.57
CA GLY A 321 -5.62 20.99 0.38
C GLY A 321 -5.94 19.53 -0.02
N ALA A 322 -6.77 19.21 -1.02
CA ALA A 322 -7.12 17.79 -1.30
C ALA A 322 -6.23 17.10 -2.35
N ASN A 323 -4.99 17.54 -2.42
CA ASN A 323 -3.96 16.99 -3.26
C ASN A 323 -2.98 16.24 -2.35
N ALA A 324 -3.41 15.09 -1.81
CA ALA A 324 -2.66 14.35 -0.80
C ALA A 324 -2.80 12.81 -0.91
N GLY A 325 -2.98 12.29 -2.14
CA GLY A 325 -3.07 10.84 -2.38
C GLY A 325 -1.82 10.12 -1.90
N GLY A 326 -1.96 9.31 -0.87
CA GLY A 326 -0.89 8.61 -0.16
C GLY A 326 -0.70 7.15 -0.55
N ALA A 327 -1.43 6.67 -1.56
CA ALA A 327 -1.32 5.29 -2.01
C ALA A 327 0.10 4.97 -2.51
N THR A 328 0.58 3.77 -2.20
CA THR A 328 1.90 3.23 -2.56
C THR A 328 1.75 1.87 -3.25
N GLY A 329 2.83 1.33 -3.83
CA GLY A 329 2.81 0.03 -4.49
C GLY A 329 2.22 0.07 -5.90
N ILE A 330 1.61 -1.03 -6.35
CA ILE A 330 1.14 -1.19 -7.73
C ILE A 330 -0.34 -1.55 -7.73
N GLY A 331 -1.14 -0.91 -8.58
CA GLY A 331 -2.58 -1.13 -8.56
C GLY A 331 -3.35 -0.62 -9.77
N TRP A 332 -4.58 -1.09 -9.86
CA TRP A 332 -5.59 -0.57 -10.77
C TRP A 332 -6.21 0.68 -10.15
N TYR A 333 -6.05 1.82 -10.81
CA TYR A 333 -6.62 3.11 -10.42
C TYR A 333 -7.77 3.50 -11.35
N PHE A 334 -8.95 3.68 -10.78
CA PHE A 334 -10.12 4.18 -11.49
C PHE A 334 -10.46 5.59 -11.06
N ARG A 335 -10.86 6.40 -12.04
CA ARG A 335 -11.44 7.71 -11.80
C ARG A 335 -12.54 7.98 -12.81
N ARG A 336 -13.66 8.50 -12.33
CA ARG A 336 -14.65 9.19 -13.15
C ARG A 336 -14.89 10.59 -12.63
N ALA A 337 -14.93 11.57 -13.53
CA ALA A 337 -15.07 12.97 -13.20
C ALA A 337 -15.87 13.70 -14.28
N ASN A 338 -16.76 14.60 -13.87
CA ASN A 338 -17.53 15.46 -14.77
C ASN A 338 -17.32 16.94 -14.44
N ASN A 339 -16.10 17.46 -14.71
CA ASN A 339 -15.72 18.88 -14.84
C ASN A 339 -15.72 19.80 -13.58
N THR A 340 -14.56 20.44 -13.31
CA THR A 340 -14.32 21.91 -13.33
C THR A 340 -12.81 22.22 -13.44
N THR A 341 -12.41 23.15 -14.33
CA THR A 341 -11.19 24.01 -14.51
C THR A 341 -9.78 23.46 -14.21
N ALA A 342 -9.65 22.30 -13.57
CA ALA A 342 -8.42 21.77 -12.99
C ALA A 342 -8.38 20.22 -13.06
N ASP A 343 -9.54 19.56 -13.07
CA ASP A 343 -9.70 18.10 -13.26
C ASP A 343 -10.31 17.76 -14.63
N PRO A 344 -9.72 16.85 -15.43
CA PRO A 344 -10.25 16.46 -16.74
C PRO A 344 -11.57 15.68 -16.59
N THR A 345 -12.48 15.87 -17.54
CA THR A 345 -13.66 14.99 -17.66
C THR A 345 -13.21 13.63 -18.18
N GLU A 346 -13.48 12.57 -17.41
CA GLU A 346 -13.02 11.22 -17.75
C GLU A 346 -13.86 10.14 -17.08
N VAL A 347 -13.76 8.93 -17.64
CA VAL A 347 -14.16 7.65 -17.02
C VAL A 347 -13.09 6.64 -17.43
N LYS A 348 -12.06 6.49 -16.61
CA LYS A 348 -10.85 5.77 -16.98
C LYS A 348 -10.39 4.83 -15.89
N LEU A 349 -9.85 3.70 -16.33
CA LEU A 349 -9.11 2.75 -15.52
C LEU A 349 -7.65 2.76 -15.97
N ARG A 350 -6.72 2.74 -15.03
CA ARG A 350 -5.28 2.83 -15.29
C ARG A 350 -4.52 1.81 -14.50
N LEU A 351 -3.51 1.21 -15.10
CA LEU A 351 -2.54 0.42 -14.35
C LEU A 351 -1.40 1.34 -13.91
N MET A 352 -1.23 1.48 -12.59
CA MET A 352 -0.35 2.48 -11.99
C MET A 352 0.68 1.81 -11.09
N ASN A 353 1.91 2.32 -11.12
CA ASN A 353 2.87 2.14 -10.05
C ASN A 353 2.97 3.43 -9.24
N ALA A 354 2.45 3.38 -8.03
CA ALA A 354 2.48 4.45 -7.05
C ALA A 354 3.79 4.53 -6.26
N GLY A 355 4.68 3.54 -6.41
CA GLY A 355 5.99 3.50 -5.78
C GLY A 355 5.89 3.66 -4.27
N THR A 356 6.53 4.70 -3.76
CA THR A 356 6.57 5.06 -2.32
C THR A 356 5.58 6.18 -1.96
N GLY A 357 4.57 6.43 -2.80
CA GLY A 357 3.62 7.55 -2.66
C GLY A 357 4.03 8.79 -3.46
N GLY A 358 3.35 9.92 -3.25
CA GLY A 358 3.81 11.21 -3.78
C GLY A 358 2.91 11.93 -4.78
N ASP A 359 1.83 11.33 -5.27
CA ASP A 359 1.15 11.89 -6.44
C ASP A 359 -0.07 12.71 -6.10
N SER A 360 0.13 14.02 -6.07
CA SER A 360 -0.96 14.96 -5.99
C SER A 360 -0.73 16.31 -6.65
N ASN A 361 0.34 16.51 -7.41
CA ASN A 361 0.57 17.80 -8.06
C ASN A 361 0.64 17.63 -9.58
N PRO A 362 -0.34 18.12 -10.36
CA PRO A 362 -0.23 18.16 -11.81
C PRO A 362 0.95 19.03 -12.32
N ASN A 363 1.58 19.82 -11.45
CA ASN A 363 2.76 20.65 -11.71
C ASN A 363 4.01 20.25 -10.89
N GLY A 364 3.98 19.12 -10.15
CA GLY A 364 5.10 18.64 -9.34
C GLY A 364 5.86 17.48 -10.00
N ASN A 365 6.88 16.95 -9.30
CA ASN A 365 7.54 15.70 -9.69
C ASN A 365 6.57 14.54 -9.43
N ASN A 366 5.69 14.24 -10.39
CA ASN A 366 4.84 13.05 -10.35
C ASN A 366 5.72 11.80 -10.22
N THR A 367 5.59 11.08 -9.11
CA THR A 367 6.30 9.83 -8.83
C THR A 367 5.55 8.61 -9.38
N TRP A 368 4.24 8.74 -9.62
CA TRP A 368 3.43 7.64 -10.11
C TRP A 368 3.66 7.43 -11.60
N GLN A 369 3.88 6.17 -11.97
CA GLN A 369 4.08 5.75 -13.34
C GLN A 369 2.78 5.13 -13.87
N ASN A 370 2.30 5.66 -15.00
CA ASN A 370 1.14 5.13 -15.71
C ASN A 370 1.63 4.13 -16.78
N TYR A 371 1.26 2.86 -16.62
CA TYR A 371 1.62 1.78 -17.55
C TYR A 371 0.61 1.59 -18.68
N GLY A 372 -0.58 2.14 -18.54
CA GLY A 372 -1.59 2.15 -19.59
C GLY A 372 -2.97 2.54 -19.07
N GLU A 373 -3.79 3.06 -19.99
CA GLU A 373 -5.14 3.52 -19.70
C GLU A 373 -6.18 2.76 -20.53
N ILE A 374 -7.35 2.54 -19.94
CA ILE A 374 -8.53 1.98 -20.56
C ILE A 374 -9.66 3.01 -20.42
N ASP A 375 -10.17 3.47 -21.55
CA ASP A 375 -11.35 4.34 -21.60
C ASP A 375 -12.62 3.50 -21.42
N LEU A 376 -13.35 3.77 -20.33
CA LEU A 376 -14.56 3.04 -19.97
C LEU A 376 -15.83 3.79 -20.38
N SER A 377 -15.72 5.00 -20.95
CA SER A 377 -16.88 5.84 -21.29
C SER A 377 -17.82 5.23 -22.33
N GLY A 378 -17.34 4.29 -23.14
CA GLY A 378 -18.13 3.54 -24.12
C GLY A 378 -18.76 2.25 -23.58
N LEU A 379 -18.49 1.88 -22.33
CA LEU A 379 -18.98 0.65 -21.71
C LEU A 379 -20.21 0.91 -20.84
N SER A 380 -21.02 -0.13 -20.60
CA SER A 380 -22.18 -0.06 -19.70
C SER A 380 -21.78 -0.34 -18.25
N SER A 381 -22.33 0.39 -17.27
CA SER A 381 -22.15 0.06 -15.85
C SER A 381 -22.47 -1.42 -15.57
N GLY A 382 -21.60 -2.11 -14.84
CA GLY A 382 -21.69 -3.56 -14.72
C GLY A 382 -20.51 -4.20 -14.00
N TRP A 383 -20.56 -5.53 -13.91
CA TRP A 383 -19.48 -6.33 -13.36
C TRP A 383 -18.39 -6.57 -14.40
N TYR A 384 -17.15 -6.26 -14.04
CA TYR A 384 -15.96 -6.43 -14.85
C TYR A 384 -14.93 -7.26 -14.12
N ARG A 385 -14.16 -8.04 -14.86
CA ARG A 385 -13.01 -8.77 -14.33
C ARG A 385 -11.80 -7.83 -14.23
N LEU A 386 -11.09 -7.90 -13.12
CA LEU A 386 -9.76 -7.30 -12.94
C LEU A 386 -8.78 -8.36 -12.46
N ARG A 387 -7.60 -8.36 -13.06
CA ARG A 387 -6.45 -9.13 -12.60
C ARG A 387 -5.22 -8.25 -12.57
N LEU A 388 -4.39 -8.43 -11.56
CA LEU A 388 -3.06 -7.84 -11.45
C LEU A 388 -2.09 -8.89 -10.94
N GLU A 389 -0.91 -8.95 -11.54
CA GLU A 389 0.23 -9.74 -11.08
C GLU A 389 1.51 -8.93 -11.09
N VAL A 390 2.25 -9.04 -10.00
CA VAL A 390 3.61 -8.57 -9.83
C VAL A 390 4.51 -9.80 -9.67
N ARG A 391 5.24 -10.14 -10.75
CA ARG A 391 6.14 -11.29 -10.86
C ARG A 391 7.59 -10.80 -10.74
N GLY A 392 7.96 -10.28 -9.58
CA GLY A 392 9.24 -9.61 -9.39
C GLY A 392 9.23 -8.27 -10.11
N ASN A 393 10.09 -8.09 -11.11
CA ASN A 393 10.16 -6.84 -11.87
C ASN A 393 9.04 -6.69 -12.92
N ARG A 394 8.25 -7.73 -13.18
CA ARG A 394 7.27 -7.77 -14.27
C ARG A 394 5.85 -7.59 -13.77
N ILE A 395 5.11 -6.69 -14.40
CA ILE A 395 3.73 -6.34 -14.05
C ILE A 395 2.80 -6.78 -15.18
N ILE A 396 1.74 -7.49 -14.83
CA ILE A 396 0.71 -7.96 -15.75
C ILE A 396 -0.65 -7.54 -15.22
N GLY A 397 -1.36 -6.68 -15.96
CA GLY A 397 -2.75 -6.31 -15.69
C GLY A 397 -3.68 -6.81 -16.79
N VAL A 398 -4.83 -7.38 -16.40
CA VAL A 398 -5.89 -7.76 -17.34
C VAL A 398 -7.23 -7.15 -16.92
N PHE A 399 -7.90 -6.49 -17.86
CA PHE A 399 -9.27 -5.99 -17.71
C PHE A 399 -10.23 -6.75 -18.63
N GLY A 400 -11.31 -7.28 -18.08
CA GLY A 400 -12.27 -8.10 -18.81
C GLY A 400 -11.74 -9.51 -19.11
N GLY A 401 -12.36 -10.20 -20.06
CA GLY A 401 -12.04 -11.59 -20.38
C GLY A 401 -12.61 -12.60 -19.38
N THR A 402 -12.07 -13.82 -19.41
CA THR A 402 -12.54 -14.97 -18.66
C THR A 402 -11.77 -15.13 -17.36
N TYR A 403 -12.46 -15.34 -16.23
CA TYR A 403 -11.81 -15.56 -14.94
C TYR A 403 -10.79 -16.71 -15.02
N GLY A 404 -9.58 -16.49 -14.54
CA GLY A 404 -8.43 -17.39 -14.59
C GLY A 404 -7.52 -17.24 -15.82
N SER A 405 -7.94 -16.55 -16.89
CA SER A 405 -7.20 -16.50 -18.17
C SER A 405 -6.34 -15.23 -18.32
N LEU A 406 -5.07 -15.37 -18.74
CA LEU A 406 -4.28 -14.23 -19.24
C LEU A 406 -4.42 -14.01 -20.76
N SER A 407 -5.07 -14.94 -21.46
CA SER A 407 -5.13 -14.98 -22.93
C SER A 407 -6.25 -14.15 -23.56
N ASP A 408 -7.15 -13.60 -22.75
CA ASP A 408 -8.28 -12.79 -23.19
C ASP A 408 -8.52 -11.56 -22.31
N GLY A 409 -9.25 -10.58 -22.83
CA GLY A 409 -9.39 -9.26 -22.22
C GLY A 409 -8.33 -8.27 -22.72
N THR A 410 -8.30 -7.10 -22.09
CA THR A 410 -7.33 -6.04 -22.38
C THR A 410 -6.12 -6.24 -21.49
N LEU A 411 -4.99 -6.64 -22.10
CA LEU A 411 -3.70 -6.87 -21.43
C LEU A 411 -2.88 -5.57 -21.40
N ILE A 412 -2.32 -5.25 -20.23
CA ILE A 412 -1.31 -4.21 -20.02
C ILE A 412 -0.13 -4.85 -19.30
N THR A 413 1.08 -4.72 -19.85
CA THR A 413 2.31 -5.22 -19.23
C THR A 413 3.34 -4.11 -19.06
N ALA A 414 4.11 -4.18 -17.98
CA ALA A 414 5.19 -3.23 -17.71
C ALA A 414 6.31 -3.87 -16.89
N THR A 415 7.41 -3.14 -16.74
CA THR A 415 8.48 -3.47 -15.81
C THR A 415 8.60 -2.39 -14.73
N ALA A 416 8.86 -2.82 -13.49
CA ALA A 416 8.94 -1.96 -12.32
C ALA A 416 9.93 -2.55 -11.30
N THR A 417 10.39 -1.71 -10.37
CA THR A 417 10.96 -2.20 -9.10
C THR A 417 9.86 -2.04 -8.05
N PRO A 418 9.10 -3.09 -7.72
CA PRO A 418 8.05 -2.98 -6.71
C PRO A 418 8.65 -2.82 -5.31
N ASN A 419 7.83 -2.34 -4.38
CA ASN A 419 8.20 -2.37 -2.96
C ASN A 419 8.40 -3.82 -2.51
N GLN A 420 9.33 -4.04 -1.57
CA GLN A 420 9.61 -5.38 -1.05
C GLN A 420 8.40 -5.95 -0.31
N TYR A 421 7.66 -5.12 0.42
CA TYR A 421 6.53 -5.53 1.22
C TYR A 421 5.30 -4.65 0.97
N GLY A 422 4.13 -5.20 1.27
CA GLY A 422 2.92 -4.43 1.46
C GLY A 422 1.64 -5.23 1.35
N SER A 423 0.53 -4.61 1.72
CA SER A 423 -0.80 -5.24 1.77
C SER A 423 -1.47 -5.32 0.40
N PHE A 424 -2.54 -6.12 0.30
CA PHE A 424 -3.62 -5.84 -0.64
C PHE A 424 -4.50 -4.76 -0.03
N TYR A 425 -4.77 -3.68 -0.75
CA TYR A 425 -5.62 -2.60 -0.25
C TYR A 425 -6.60 -2.10 -1.32
N ILE A 426 -7.70 -1.54 -0.84
CA ILE A 426 -8.74 -0.87 -1.60
C ILE A 426 -8.90 0.51 -0.96
N GLY A 427 -8.44 1.55 -1.64
CA GLY A 427 -8.75 2.93 -1.28
C GLY A 427 -9.91 3.44 -2.11
N TYR A 428 -10.86 4.14 -1.50
CA TYR A 428 -12.03 4.70 -2.16
C TYR A 428 -12.37 6.08 -1.60
N ARG A 429 -12.76 7.01 -2.48
CA ARG A 429 -13.32 8.29 -2.08
C ARG A 429 -14.23 8.88 -3.13
N GLU A 430 -15.29 9.51 -2.64
CA GLU A 430 -16.22 10.29 -3.45
C GLU A 430 -16.15 11.79 -3.15
N ALA A 431 -16.40 12.59 -4.18
CA ALA A 431 -16.74 14.01 -4.07
C ALA A 431 -18.07 14.25 -4.79
N MET A 432 -19.11 13.57 -4.28
CA MET A 432 -20.45 13.51 -4.86
C MET A 432 -21.45 14.20 -3.92
N SER A 433 -22.62 14.59 -4.44
CA SER A 433 -23.74 15.00 -3.57
C SER A 433 -24.28 13.78 -2.83
N ASN A 434 -24.56 13.89 -1.53
CA ASN A 434 -25.07 12.82 -0.62
C ASN A 434 -26.43 12.21 -1.05
N ASN A 435 -26.49 11.55 -2.20
CA ASN A 435 -27.65 10.86 -2.73
C ASN A 435 -27.31 9.39 -2.86
N ALA A 436 -27.92 8.53 -2.04
CA ALA A 436 -27.65 7.08 -2.01
C ALA A 436 -27.85 6.38 -3.37
N LEU A 437 -28.61 6.97 -4.30
CA LEU A 437 -28.78 6.43 -5.67
C LEU A 437 -27.60 6.75 -6.60
N LEU A 438 -26.71 7.66 -6.20
CA LEU A 438 -25.56 8.12 -6.99
C LEU A 438 -24.21 7.61 -6.45
N ILE A 439 -24.19 7.14 -5.20
CA ILE A 439 -22.97 6.60 -4.57
C ILE A 439 -22.77 5.17 -5.05
N ASN A 440 -21.60 4.87 -5.61
CA ASN A 440 -21.25 3.52 -6.03
C ASN A 440 -19.91 3.10 -5.40
N PRO A 441 -19.92 2.70 -4.12
CA PRO A 441 -18.71 2.27 -3.45
C PRO A 441 -18.15 1.00 -4.09
N VAL A 442 -16.88 0.71 -3.79
CA VAL A 442 -16.20 -0.46 -4.34
C VAL A 442 -16.90 -1.73 -3.84
N ARG A 443 -17.46 -2.49 -4.79
CA ARG A 443 -18.03 -3.81 -4.57
C ARG A 443 -17.28 -4.82 -5.41
N ILE A 444 -16.76 -5.86 -4.77
CA ILE A 444 -16.00 -6.90 -5.42
C ILE A 444 -16.50 -8.29 -5.05
N ASP A 445 -16.30 -9.23 -5.95
CA ASP A 445 -16.70 -10.62 -5.79
C ASP A 445 -15.65 -11.57 -6.38
N ALA A 446 -15.69 -12.84 -6.01
CA ALA A 446 -14.73 -13.88 -6.40
C ALA A 446 -13.27 -13.42 -6.22
N LEU A 447 -12.96 -12.75 -5.11
CA LEU A 447 -11.61 -12.26 -4.83
C LEU A 447 -10.66 -13.44 -4.60
N ARG A 448 -9.70 -13.61 -5.50
CA ARG A 448 -8.53 -14.47 -5.34
C ARG A 448 -7.33 -13.60 -5.03
N LEU A 449 -6.65 -13.84 -3.91
CA LEU A 449 -5.34 -13.28 -3.59
C LEU A 449 -4.31 -14.40 -3.76
N PHE A 450 -3.19 -14.13 -4.43
CA PHE A 450 -2.19 -15.16 -4.70
C PHE A 450 -0.78 -14.59 -4.87
N VAL A 451 0.22 -15.45 -4.71
CA VAL A 451 1.61 -15.16 -5.09
C VAL A 451 1.85 -15.75 -6.49
N PRO A 452 2.09 -14.92 -7.52
CA PRO A 452 2.39 -15.41 -8.86
C PRO A 452 3.65 -16.29 -8.89
N ILE A 453 3.62 -17.30 -9.75
CA ILE A 453 4.75 -18.23 -9.94
C ILE A 453 5.56 -17.76 -11.14
N GLU A 454 6.89 -17.76 -11.01
CA GLU A 454 7.76 -17.47 -12.16
C GLU A 454 7.71 -18.63 -13.15
N GLY A 455 7.63 -18.30 -14.45
CA GLY A 455 7.51 -19.32 -15.50
C GLY A 455 6.08 -19.78 -15.79
N ASP A 456 5.08 -19.35 -15.01
CA ASP A 456 3.64 -19.62 -15.28
C ASP A 456 3.13 -18.64 -16.36
N VAL A 457 3.41 -18.95 -17.62
CA VAL A 457 3.16 -18.10 -18.79
C VAL A 457 1.67 -17.85 -19.00
N ASP A 458 0.83 -18.87 -18.81
CA ASP A 458 -0.62 -18.75 -19.03
C ASP A 458 -1.39 -18.23 -17.80
N GLY A 459 -0.74 -18.20 -16.63
CA GLY A 459 -1.29 -17.69 -15.39
C GLY A 459 -2.26 -18.63 -14.70
N ASN A 460 -2.28 -19.92 -15.04
CA ASN A 460 -3.21 -20.88 -14.44
C ASN A 460 -2.81 -21.25 -13.00
N GLY A 461 -1.60 -20.87 -12.56
CA GLY A 461 -1.05 -21.14 -11.23
C GLY A 461 -0.19 -22.41 -11.17
N CYS A 462 0.12 -23.02 -12.31
CA CYS A 462 0.98 -24.18 -12.49
C CYS A 462 2.02 -23.85 -13.55
N VAL A 463 3.25 -24.32 -13.39
CA VAL A 463 4.27 -24.25 -14.46
C VAL A 463 4.39 -25.62 -15.10
N ASP A 464 3.81 -25.82 -16.28
CA ASP A 464 3.71 -27.12 -16.92
C ASP A 464 4.09 -27.11 -18.42
N ASP A 465 3.69 -28.16 -19.15
CA ASP A 465 4.00 -28.30 -20.56
C ASP A 465 3.27 -27.28 -21.44
N ALA A 466 2.15 -26.70 -20.98
CA ALA A 466 1.48 -25.60 -21.66
C ALA A 466 2.35 -24.33 -21.64
N ASP A 467 2.94 -23.99 -20.49
CA ASP A 467 3.85 -22.83 -20.38
C ASP A 467 5.09 -23.02 -21.22
N LEU A 468 5.69 -24.22 -21.14
CA LEU A 468 6.85 -24.57 -21.95
C LEU A 468 6.56 -24.45 -23.45
N LEU A 469 5.41 -24.95 -23.90
CA LEU A 469 5.03 -24.86 -25.31
C LEU A 469 4.71 -23.42 -25.71
N ALA A 470 4.09 -22.63 -24.85
CA ALA A 470 3.82 -21.22 -25.10
C ALA A 470 5.13 -20.43 -25.30
N THR A 471 6.12 -20.61 -24.42
CA THR A 471 7.46 -20.00 -24.57
C THR A 471 8.16 -20.46 -25.84
N LEU A 472 8.12 -21.76 -26.16
CA LEU A 472 8.76 -22.28 -27.37
C LEU A 472 8.10 -21.79 -28.67
N PHE A 473 6.78 -21.62 -28.68
CA PHE A 473 6.07 -21.08 -29.84
C PHE A 473 6.30 -19.59 -30.04
N ALA A 474 6.58 -18.86 -28.96
CA ALA A 474 6.93 -17.44 -29.01
C ALA A 474 8.44 -17.19 -29.18
N PHE A 475 9.29 -18.23 -29.19
CA PHE A 475 10.75 -18.10 -29.18
C PHE A 475 11.29 -17.24 -30.33
N GLY A 476 12.13 -16.27 -30.00
CA GLY A 476 12.65 -15.23 -30.90
C GLY A 476 11.66 -14.10 -31.20
N GLY A 477 10.49 -14.09 -30.55
CA GLY A 477 9.45 -13.06 -30.66
C GLY A 477 9.47 -12.06 -29.50
N THR A 478 8.39 -11.30 -29.40
CA THR A 478 8.17 -10.28 -28.35
C THR A 478 6.81 -10.49 -27.68
N ASP A 479 6.34 -11.74 -27.61
CA ASP A 479 5.09 -12.04 -26.93
C ASP A 479 5.28 -11.66 -25.47
N PRO A 480 4.47 -10.72 -24.94
CA PRO A 480 4.70 -10.24 -23.61
C PRO A 480 4.60 -11.38 -22.62
N LEU A 481 3.61 -12.28 -22.68
CA LEU A 481 3.40 -13.30 -21.65
C LEU A 481 4.53 -14.33 -21.62
N ALA A 482 5.07 -14.68 -22.78
CA ALA A 482 6.19 -15.63 -22.89
C ALA A 482 7.57 -15.04 -22.56
N ASP A 483 7.72 -13.72 -22.62
CA ASP A 483 8.89 -12.97 -22.16
C ASP A 483 8.86 -12.86 -20.62
N VAL A 484 9.08 -13.98 -19.94
CA VAL A 484 8.89 -14.08 -18.49
C VAL A 484 9.90 -13.24 -17.69
N ASN A 485 11.06 -12.90 -18.26
CA ASN A 485 12.05 -12.04 -17.63
C ASN A 485 11.84 -10.53 -17.91
N GLY A 486 11.02 -10.19 -18.92
CA GLY A 486 10.61 -8.83 -19.27
C GLY A 486 11.68 -8.00 -19.99
N ASP A 487 12.65 -8.62 -20.65
CA ASP A 487 13.72 -7.91 -21.38
C ASP A 487 13.32 -7.49 -22.81
N GLY A 488 12.13 -7.89 -23.25
CA GLY A 488 11.53 -7.55 -24.53
C GLY A 488 11.74 -8.59 -25.63
N THR A 489 12.44 -9.70 -25.38
CA THR A 489 12.65 -10.79 -26.36
C THR A 489 12.45 -12.14 -25.70
N VAL A 490 11.66 -13.03 -26.31
CA VAL A 490 11.52 -14.41 -25.83
C VAL A 490 12.74 -15.23 -26.25
N ASP A 491 13.63 -15.58 -25.32
CA ASP A 491 14.86 -16.30 -25.63
C ASP A 491 15.20 -17.46 -24.66
N ASP A 492 16.46 -17.89 -24.65
CA ASP A 492 16.90 -18.99 -23.80
C ASP A 492 16.83 -18.66 -22.30
N ALA A 493 16.88 -17.39 -21.90
CA ALA A 493 16.69 -16.98 -20.51
C ALA A 493 15.24 -17.20 -20.05
N ASP A 494 14.25 -16.91 -20.89
CA ASP A 494 12.84 -17.19 -20.59
C ASP A 494 12.58 -18.69 -20.50
N LEU A 495 13.08 -19.44 -21.48
CA LEU A 495 12.95 -20.88 -21.51
C LEU A 495 13.57 -21.53 -20.26
N LEU A 496 14.75 -21.06 -19.83
CA LEU A 496 15.39 -21.53 -18.60
C LEU A 496 14.56 -21.20 -17.37
N THR A 497 13.92 -20.02 -17.32
CA THR A 497 13.04 -19.63 -16.21
C THR A 497 11.85 -20.57 -16.08
N VAL A 498 11.18 -20.92 -17.19
CA VAL A 498 10.10 -21.91 -17.21
C VAL A 498 10.61 -23.28 -16.77
N LEU A 499 11.74 -23.75 -17.32
CA LEU A 499 12.29 -25.06 -17.00
C LEU A 499 12.76 -25.19 -15.54
N PHE A 500 13.30 -24.12 -14.94
CA PHE A 500 13.69 -24.12 -13.52
C PHE A 500 12.51 -24.18 -12.57
N ASN A 501 11.37 -23.64 -12.97
CA ASN A 501 10.13 -23.66 -12.19
C ASN A 501 9.18 -24.79 -12.61
N PHE A 502 9.54 -25.65 -13.56
CA PHE A 502 8.66 -26.70 -14.08
C PHE A 502 8.15 -27.64 -12.98
N GLY A 503 6.84 -27.84 -12.94
CA GLY A 503 6.11 -28.63 -11.93
C GLY A 503 5.80 -27.87 -10.63
N THR A 504 6.08 -26.56 -10.55
CA THR A 504 5.68 -25.74 -9.40
C THR A 504 4.22 -25.31 -9.52
N GLY A 505 3.51 -25.24 -8.39
CA GLY A 505 2.09 -24.84 -8.35
C GLY A 505 1.07 -25.91 -8.72
N CYS A 506 1.52 -27.01 -9.33
CA CYS A 506 0.73 -28.16 -9.79
C CYS A 506 0.12 -29.03 -8.68
#